data_AF-A0A1S1GWZ1-F1
#
_entry.id   AF-A0A1S1GWZ1-F1
#
_cell.length_a   1.000
_cell.length_b   1.000
_cell.length_c   1.000
_cell.angle_alpha   90.00
_cell.angle_beta   90.00
_cell.angle_gamma   90.00
#
_symmetry.space_group_name_H-M   'P 1'
#
loop_
_entity.id
_entity.type
_entity.pdbx_description
1 polymer ?
#
loop_
_entity_poly.entity_id
_entity_poly.type
_entity_poly.pdbx_seq_one_letter_code
_entity_poly.pdbx_strand_id
1 'polypeptide(L)'
;MNISKMWILVIAIPLTIVVTVVGGWYGLKLNKEKEVKNSFSKTLNMYPIKNLDDLYDKEGFRDDNFDKDDKGKWVLDSEMAIQENGGDLIGEGMVLKLNRNTREAKGFYYINKYSDDIDKYDDGVKESRYPVEMKDNKIYLTKKVKDKNLKNKIKTFKFFSQYGNFKDIDSYKN
;
A
#
# COMPACT_ATOMS: atom_id res chain seq x y z
N MET A 1 49.54 -38.21 -3.74
CA MET A 1 49.30 -37.72 -5.11
C MET A 1 49.65 -36.23 -5.14
N ASN A 2 50.85 -35.86 -5.62
CA ASN A 2 51.29 -34.47 -5.64
C ASN A 2 50.57 -33.73 -6.77
N ILE A 3 49.56 -32.94 -6.43
CA ILE A 3 48.89 -32.05 -7.38
C ILE A 3 49.97 -31.07 -7.88
N SER A 4 50.26 -31.07 -9.18
CA SER A 4 51.28 -30.17 -9.72
C SER A 4 50.83 -28.72 -9.55
N LYS A 5 51.77 -27.80 -9.34
CA LYS A 5 51.48 -26.36 -9.22
C LYS A 5 50.62 -25.83 -10.38
N MET A 6 50.73 -26.44 -11.55
CA MET A 6 49.94 -26.12 -12.75
C MET A 6 48.45 -26.47 -12.58
N TRP A 7 48.10 -27.60 -11.97
CA TRP A 7 46.70 -27.98 -11.71
C TRP A 7 46.03 -27.11 -10.63
N ILE A 8 46.81 -26.64 -9.63
CA ILE A 8 46.32 -25.67 -8.63
C ILE A 8 45.93 -24.35 -9.32
N LEU A 9 46.74 -23.86 -10.27
CA LEU A 9 46.45 -22.62 -10.99
C LEU A 9 45.23 -22.76 -11.92
N VAL A 10 45.06 -23.91 -12.59
CA VAL A 10 43.99 -24.09 -13.60
C VAL A 10 42.64 -24.42 -12.98
N ILE A 11 42.59 -25.08 -11.83
CA ILE A 11 41.33 -25.52 -11.22
C ILE A 11 41.02 -24.73 -9.95
N ALA A 12 41.97 -24.58 -9.03
CA ALA A 12 41.69 -23.98 -7.73
C ALA A 12 41.42 -22.47 -7.84
N ILE A 13 42.18 -21.75 -8.68
CA ILE A 13 41.99 -20.29 -8.84
C ILE A 13 40.62 -19.96 -9.45
N PRO A 14 40.19 -20.53 -10.59
CA PRO A 14 38.86 -20.25 -11.14
C PRO A 14 37.73 -20.65 -10.19
N LEU A 15 37.86 -21.78 -9.49
CA LEU A 15 36.86 -22.22 -8.53
C LEU A 15 36.74 -21.26 -7.33
N THR A 16 37.86 -20.70 -6.87
CA THR A 16 37.86 -19.68 -5.80
C THR A 16 37.20 -18.37 -6.28
N ILE A 17 37.42 -17.98 -7.53
CA ILE A 17 36.75 -16.82 -8.15
C ILE A 17 35.23 -17.07 -8.22
N VAL A 18 34.80 -18.25 -8.65
CA VAL A 18 33.37 -18.60 -8.71
C VAL A 18 32.74 -18.54 -7.32
N VAL A 19 33.35 -19.14 -6.29
CA VAL A 19 32.81 -19.13 -4.92
C VAL A 19 32.72 -17.71 -4.36
N THR A 20 33.73 -16.87 -4.60
CA THR A 20 33.72 -15.47 -4.12
C THR A 20 32.69 -14.61 -4.84
N VAL A 21 32.54 -14.75 -6.17
CA VAL A 21 31.53 -14.03 -6.95
C VAL A 21 30.12 -14.47 -6.57
N VAL A 22 29.88 -15.78 -6.46
CA VAL A 22 28.58 -16.33 -6.05
C VAL A 22 28.26 -15.95 -4.61
N GLY A 23 29.22 -16.06 -3.68
CA GLY A 23 29.06 -15.66 -2.29
C GLY A 23 28.77 -14.17 -2.13
N GLY A 24 29.48 -13.31 -2.87
CA GLY A 24 29.23 -11.87 -2.89
C GLY A 24 27.85 -11.52 -3.44
N TRP A 25 27.43 -12.18 -4.53
CA TRP A 25 26.10 -12.00 -5.10
C TRP A 25 24.98 -12.45 -4.14
N TYR A 26 25.14 -13.59 -3.48
CA TYR A 26 24.20 -14.07 -2.46
C TYR A 26 24.12 -13.12 -1.26
N GLY A 27 25.25 -12.59 -0.78
CA GLY A 27 25.27 -11.61 0.31
C GLY A 27 24.53 -10.32 -0.03
N LEU A 28 24.73 -9.79 -1.25
CA LEU A 28 23.99 -8.63 -1.74
C LEU A 28 22.48 -8.89 -1.82
N LYS A 29 22.08 -10.07 -2.31
CA LYS A 29 20.68 -10.45 -2.41
C LYS A 29 20.00 -10.52 -1.03
N LEU A 30 20.64 -11.15 -0.05
CA LEU A 30 20.12 -11.25 1.32
C LEU A 30 19.99 -9.88 1.99
N ASN A 31 20.94 -8.98 1.79
CA ASN A 31 20.86 -7.62 2.32
C ASN A 31 19.67 -6.84 1.73
N LYS A 32 19.44 -6.93 0.42
CA LYS A 32 18.28 -6.30 -0.23
C LYS A 32 16.96 -6.86 0.28
N GLU A 33 16.86 -8.19 0.44
CA GLU A 33 15.65 -8.81 1.00
C GLU A 33 15.35 -8.29 2.42
N LYS A 34 16.37 -8.21 3.27
CA LYS A 34 16.24 -7.69 4.63
C LYS A 34 15.82 -6.22 4.65
N GLU A 35 16.38 -5.39 3.77
CA GLU A 35 16.01 -3.98 3.63
C GLU A 35 14.55 -3.81 3.20
N VAL A 36 14.12 -4.60 2.21
CA VAL A 36 12.73 -4.64 1.74
C VAL A 36 11.80 -5.06 2.89
N LYS A 37 12.09 -6.14 3.61
CA LYS A 37 11.28 -6.59 4.76
C LYS A 37 11.18 -5.54 5.85
N ASN A 38 12.29 -4.88 6.19
CA ASN A 38 12.31 -3.80 7.16
C ASN A 38 11.45 -2.61 6.71
N SER A 39 11.47 -2.25 5.43
CA SER A 39 10.63 -1.17 4.89
C SER A 39 9.14 -1.48 5.00
N PHE A 40 8.72 -2.72 4.72
CA PHE A 40 7.34 -3.16 4.89
C PHE A 40 6.94 -3.25 6.36
N SER A 41 7.80 -3.79 7.23
CA SER A 41 7.53 -3.90 8.66
C SER A 41 7.21 -2.54 9.30
N LYS A 42 7.91 -1.46 8.92
CA LYS A 42 7.59 -0.09 9.37
C LYS A 42 6.13 0.29 9.09
N THR A 43 5.62 -0.04 7.91
CA THR A 43 4.24 0.23 7.52
C THR A 43 3.26 -0.70 8.24
N LEU A 44 3.53 -2.01 8.28
CA LEU A 44 2.65 -3.00 8.90
C LEU A 44 2.51 -2.81 10.42
N ASN A 45 3.57 -2.36 11.10
CA ASN A 45 3.56 -2.07 12.54
C ASN A 45 2.66 -0.90 12.93
N MET A 46 2.19 -0.09 11.98
CA MET A 46 1.21 0.95 12.25
C MET A 46 -0.21 0.37 12.45
N TYR A 47 -0.46 -0.85 11.97
CA TYR A 47 -1.79 -1.46 11.99
C TYR A 47 -2.06 -2.16 13.34
N PRO A 48 -3.29 -2.09 13.87
CA PRO A 48 -4.42 -1.27 13.42
C PRO A 48 -4.36 0.17 13.95
N ILE A 49 -4.72 1.14 13.09
CA ILE A 49 -4.98 2.55 13.43
C ILE A 49 -6.48 2.72 13.69
N LYS A 50 -6.94 2.27 14.87
CA LYS A 50 -8.37 2.23 15.20
C LYS A 50 -9.05 3.61 15.11
N ASN A 51 -8.34 4.65 15.56
CA ASN A 51 -8.76 6.03 15.47
C ASN A 51 -7.95 6.77 14.41
N LEU A 52 -8.58 7.20 13.32
CA LEU A 52 -7.89 7.90 12.25
C LEU A 52 -7.46 9.33 12.65
N ASP A 53 -8.05 9.91 13.70
CA ASP A 53 -7.60 11.21 14.22
C ASP A 53 -6.16 11.14 14.79
N ASP A 54 -5.72 9.96 15.22
CA ASP A 54 -4.34 9.74 15.69
C ASP A 54 -3.30 10.04 14.60
N LEU A 55 -3.70 10.01 13.32
CA LEU A 55 -2.82 10.34 12.19
C LEU A 55 -2.48 11.83 12.10
N TYR A 56 -3.27 12.73 12.68
CA TYR A 56 -2.91 14.15 12.69
C TYR A 56 -1.60 14.39 13.44
N ASP A 57 -1.36 13.60 14.48
CA ASP A 57 -0.21 13.73 15.37
C ASP A 57 0.94 12.76 15.00
N LYS A 58 0.72 11.83 14.06
CA LYS A 58 1.76 10.93 13.54
C LYS A 58 2.53 11.53 12.39
N GLU A 59 3.85 11.54 12.51
CA GLU A 59 4.77 11.95 11.45
C GLU A 59 5.27 10.75 10.64
N GLY A 60 5.22 10.89 9.31
CA GLY A 60 5.79 9.93 8.38
C GLY A 60 7.22 10.30 7.98
N PHE A 61 7.78 9.56 7.02
CA PHE A 61 9.04 9.94 6.39
C PHE A 61 8.88 11.27 5.64
N ARG A 62 9.92 12.11 5.72
CA ARG A 62 9.99 13.42 5.04
C ARG A 62 11.28 13.47 4.24
N ASP A 63 11.18 13.92 3.00
CA ASP A 63 12.30 14.20 2.12
C ASP A 63 12.39 15.71 1.80
N ASP A 64 13.31 16.07 0.91
CA ASP A 64 13.56 17.47 0.51
C ASP A 64 12.40 18.09 -0.29
N ASN A 65 11.35 17.33 -0.64
CA ASN A 65 10.16 17.87 -1.30
C ASN A 65 9.14 18.47 -0.32
N PHE A 66 9.38 18.37 0.99
CA PHE A 66 8.54 19.00 1.99
C PHE A 66 9.03 20.40 2.34
N ASP A 67 8.13 21.38 2.25
CA ASP A 67 8.36 22.69 2.84
C ASP A 67 8.59 22.56 4.35
N LYS A 68 9.42 23.46 4.90
CA LYS A 68 9.82 23.46 6.31
C LYS A 68 8.63 23.43 7.28
N ASP A 69 7.58 24.19 6.96
CA ASP A 69 6.39 24.33 7.79
C ASP A 69 5.25 23.37 7.39
N ASP A 70 5.40 22.62 6.29
CA ASP A 70 4.39 21.63 5.88
C ASP A 70 4.52 20.39 6.75
N LYS A 71 3.53 20.11 7.59
CA LYS A 71 3.44 18.88 8.40
C LYS A 71 3.07 17.64 7.58
N GLY A 72 2.68 17.81 6.32
CA GLY A 72 2.31 16.73 5.41
C GLY A 72 0.86 16.28 5.54
N LYS A 73 0.49 15.32 4.68
CA LYS A 73 -0.86 14.74 4.62
C LYS A 73 -0.77 13.23 4.62
N TRP A 74 -1.59 12.57 5.42
CA TRP A 74 -1.84 11.14 5.28
C TRP A 74 -2.90 10.92 4.23
N VAL A 75 -2.64 10.02 3.28
CA VAL A 75 -3.63 9.58 2.29
C VAL A 75 -3.95 8.13 2.60
N LEU A 76 -5.20 7.87 2.96
CA LEU A 76 -5.72 6.53 3.13
C LEU A 76 -6.54 6.16 1.92
N ASP A 77 -6.31 4.94 1.44
CA ASP A 77 -7.09 4.33 0.38
C ASP A 77 -7.36 2.88 0.76
N SER A 78 -8.59 2.43 0.54
CA SER A 78 -8.99 1.04 0.74
C SER A 78 -10.05 0.73 -0.29
N GLU A 79 -9.76 -0.26 -1.13
CA GLU A 79 -10.60 -0.69 -2.24
C GLU A 79 -10.85 -2.18 -2.17
N MET A 80 -12.07 -2.58 -2.52
CA MET A 80 -12.40 -3.94 -2.90
C MET A 80 -12.75 -3.95 -4.39
N ALA A 81 -12.04 -4.76 -5.17
CA ALA A 81 -12.29 -4.95 -6.59
C ALA A 81 -12.75 -6.39 -6.84
N ILE A 82 -13.93 -6.54 -7.44
CA ILE A 82 -14.56 -7.85 -7.69
C ILE A 82 -14.94 -7.93 -9.16
N GLN A 83 -14.55 -9.02 -9.81
CA GLN A 83 -15.01 -9.38 -11.14
C GLN A 83 -15.59 -10.78 -11.09
N GLU A 84 -16.85 -10.91 -11.46
CA GLU A 84 -17.48 -12.21 -11.68
C GLU A 84 -17.19 -12.68 -13.11
N ASN A 85 -17.21 -13.99 -13.35
CA ASN A 85 -16.90 -14.56 -14.66
C ASN A 85 -17.78 -13.95 -15.76
N GLY A 86 -17.15 -13.28 -16.74
CA GLY A 86 -17.84 -12.61 -17.84
C GLY A 86 -18.59 -11.33 -17.45
N GLY A 87 -18.43 -10.84 -16.21
CA GLY A 87 -19.02 -9.59 -15.73
C GLY A 87 -18.03 -8.42 -15.73
N ASP A 88 -18.56 -7.23 -15.44
CA ASP A 88 -17.75 -6.02 -15.25
C ASP A 88 -16.86 -6.17 -14.01
N LEU A 89 -15.64 -5.64 -14.05
CA LEU A 89 -14.83 -5.42 -12.86
C LEU A 89 -15.39 -4.22 -12.10
N ILE A 90 -15.81 -4.43 -10.85
CA ILE A 90 -16.37 -3.39 -9.99
C ILE A 90 -15.38 -3.11 -8.86
N GLY A 91 -14.77 -1.94 -8.90
CA GLY A 91 -13.92 -1.39 -7.85
C GLY A 91 -14.71 -0.45 -6.94
N GLU A 92 -14.67 -0.67 -5.64
CA GLU A 92 -15.40 0.17 -4.69
C GLU A 92 -14.56 0.43 -3.43
N GLY A 93 -14.41 1.71 -3.08
CA GLY A 93 -13.47 2.12 -2.05
C GLY A 93 -13.67 3.54 -1.56
N MET A 94 -12.77 3.99 -0.71
CA MET A 94 -12.74 5.35 -0.20
C MET A 94 -11.31 5.87 -0.17
N VAL A 95 -11.11 7.09 -0.66
CA VAL A 95 -9.90 7.87 -0.42
C VAL A 95 -10.20 8.92 0.63
N LEU A 96 -9.34 9.04 1.65
CA LEU A 96 -9.40 10.10 2.65
C LEU A 96 -8.03 10.75 2.81
N LYS A 97 -7.98 12.07 2.63
CA LYS A 97 -6.77 12.88 2.79
C LYS A 97 -6.87 13.63 4.12
N LEU A 98 -6.03 13.27 5.09
CA LEU A 98 -5.93 13.91 6.40
C LEU A 98 -4.79 14.92 6.36
N ASN A 99 -5.13 16.19 6.44
CA ASN A 99 -4.17 17.27 6.43
C ASN A 99 -3.72 17.59 7.85
N ARG A 100 -2.44 17.32 8.17
CA ARG A 100 -1.86 17.57 9.50
C ARG A 100 -1.74 19.06 9.82
N ASN A 101 -1.67 19.92 8.79
CA ASN A 101 -1.58 21.38 8.97
C ASN A 101 -2.90 21.97 9.44
N THR A 102 -4.01 21.60 8.81
CA THR A 102 -5.35 22.15 9.10
C THR A 102 -6.16 21.29 10.07
N ARG A 103 -5.69 20.07 10.37
CA ARG A 103 -6.44 19.03 11.09
C ARG A 103 -7.82 18.76 10.49
N GLU A 104 -7.89 18.80 9.16
CA GLU A 104 -9.10 18.46 8.40
C GLU A 104 -8.88 17.20 7.57
N ALA A 105 -9.94 16.40 7.43
CA ALA A 105 -9.93 15.19 6.62
C ALA A 105 -11.05 15.23 5.58
N LYS A 106 -10.67 15.22 4.30
CA LYS A 106 -11.59 15.31 3.15
C LYS A 106 -11.24 14.26 2.12
N GLY A 107 -12.24 13.77 1.40
CA GLY A 107 -12.06 12.67 0.48
C GLY A 107 -13.30 12.39 -0.33
N PHE A 108 -13.36 11.18 -0.89
CA PHE A 108 -14.54 10.68 -1.56
C PHE A 108 -14.62 9.16 -1.46
N TYR A 109 -15.84 8.67 -1.35
CA TYR A 109 -16.16 7.29 -1.69
C TYR A 109 -16.28 7.16 -3.20
N TYR A 110 -15.87 6.04 -3.77
CA TYR A 110 -16.00 5.80 -5.20
C TYR A 110 -16.50 4.40 -5.52
N ILE A 111 -17.19 4.31 -6.67
CA ILE A 111 -17.58 3.06 -7.32
C ILE A 111 -17.17 3.22 -8.78
N ASN A 112 -16.22 2.40 -9.22
CA ASN A 112 -15.74 2.33 -10.58
C ASN A 112 -16.19 1.01 -11.19
N LYS A 113 -16.68 1.05 -12.43
CA LYS A 113 -16.99 -0.14 -13.21
C LYS A 113 -16.16 -0.11 -14.48
N TYR A 114 -15.50 -1.22 -14.76
CA TYR A 114 -14.71 -1.44 -15.96
C TYR A 114 -15.34 -2.60 -16.73
N SER A 115 -15.58 -2.38 -18.02
CA SER A 115 -16.10 -3.41 -18.93
C SER A 115 -15.11 -3.67 -20.04
N ASP A 116 -15.00 -4.92 -20.47
CA ASP A 116 -14.23 -5.29 -21.66
C ASP A 116 -14.94 -4.85 -22.95
N ASP A 117 -16.25 -4.61 -22.88
CA ASP A 117 -17.04 -3.97 -23.93
C ASP A 117 -16.89 -2.44 -23.82
N ILE A 118 -16.08 -1.88 -24.73
CA ILE A 118 -15.76 -0.44 -24.74
C ILE A 118 -16.98 0.42 -25.02
N ASP A 119 -18.00 -0.11 -25.68
CA ASP A 119 -19.22 0.62 -26.05
C ASP A 119 -20.26 0.64 -24.90
N LYS A 120 -20.08 -0.18 -23.86
CA LYS A 120 -21.02 -0.28 -22.74
C LYS A 120 -21.02 0.96 -21.84
N TYR A 121 -19.87 1.58 -21.67
CA TYR A 121 -19.65 2.80 -20.89
C TYR A 121 -18.77 3.78 -21.70
N ASP A 122 -18.45 4.94 -21.13
CA ASP A 122 -17.54 5.89 -21.76
C ASP A 122 -16.11 5.31 -21.74
N ASP A 123 -15.62 4.89 -22.90
CA ASP A 123 -14.38 4.12 -23.07
C ASP A 123 -14.30 2.90 -22.12
N GLY A 124 -15.42 2.19 -21.95
CA GLY A 124 -15.51 1.01 -21.08
C GLY A 124 -15.45 1.31 -19.57
N VAL A 125 -15.49 2.59 -19.16
CA VAL A 125 -15.39 2.99 -17.75
C VAL A 125 -16.62 3.77 -17.27
N LYS A 126 -17.10 3.44 -16.07
CA LYS A 126 -18.10 4.25 -15.36
C LYS A 126 -17.63 4.55 -13.94
N GLU A 127 -17.27 5.81 -13.70
CA GLU A 127 -16.89 6.29 -12.37
C GLU A 127 -18.06 6.96 -11.66
N SER A 128 -18.12 6.79 -10.34
CA SER A 128 -19.06 7.50 -9.46
C SER A 128 -18.34 7.90 -8.20
N ARG A 129 -18.39 9.19 -7.83
CA ARG A 129 -17.73 9.72 -6.63
C ARG A 129 -18.70 10.44 -5.71
N TYR A 130 -18.57 10.17 -4.42
CA TYR A 130 -19.40 10.74 -3.36
C TYR A 130 -18.49 11.45 -2.35
N PRO A 131 -18.46 12.78 -2.32
CA PRO A 131 -17.53 13.50 -1.47
C PRO A 131 -17.87 13.32 0.01
N VAL A 132 -16.81 13.14 0.81
CA VAL A 132 -16.90 12.90 2.26
C VAL A 132 -15.95 13.79 3.03
N GLU A 133 -16.27 14.01 4.30
CA GLU A 133 -15.38 14.54 5.32
C GLU A 133 -15.36 13.60 6.53
N MET A 134 -14.29 13.64 7.31
CA MET A 134 -14.20 12.91 8.57
C MET A 134 -14.09 13.88 9.74
N LYS A 135 -14.86 13.62 10.80
CA LYS A 135 -14.80 14.30 12.10
C LYS A 135 -14.95 13.26 13.21
N ASP A 136 -14.15 13.33 14.26
CA ASP A 136 -14.18 12.42 15.42
C ASP A 136 -14.24 10.94 15.01
N ASN A 137 -13.31 10.53 14.12
CA ASN A 137 -13.22 9.18 13.54
C ASN A 137 -14.48 8.67 12.81
N LYS A 138 -15.40 9.56 12.41
CA LYS A 138 -16.66 9.23 11.71
C LYS A 138 -16.70 9.90 10.35
N ILE A 139 -17.23 9.17 9.37
CA ILE A 139 -17.38 9.64 7.99
C ILE A 139 -18.74 10.31 7.78
N TYR A 140 -18.72 11.47 7.14
CA TYR A 140 -19.89 12.26 6.78
C TYR A 140 -19.89 12.54 5.27
N LEU A 141 -21.05 12.38 4.64
CA LEU A 141 -21.26 12.81 3.26
C LEU A 141 -21.46 14.32 3.20
N THR A 142 -20.75 15.01 2.31
CA THR A 142 -20.90 16.46 2.10
C THR A 142 -21.94 16.80 1.03
N LYS A 143 -22.38 15.81 0.24
CA LYS A 143 -23.48 15.91 -0.73
C LYS A 143 -24.60 14.92 -0.44
N LYS A 144 -25.83 15.27 -0.83
CA LYS A 144 -27.00 14.39 -0.66
C LYS A 144 -26.88 13.16 -1.57
N VAL A 145 -27.11 11.98 -0.99
CA VAL A 145 -27.22 10.69 -1.71
C VAL A 145 -28.64 10.16 -1.49
N LYS A 146 -29.36 9.87 -2.58
CA LYS A 146 -30.76 9.40 -2.54
C LYS A 146 -30.87 7.97 -2.04
N ASP A 147 -29.95 7.11 -2.46
CA ASP A 147 -29.90 5.71 -2.05
C ASP A 147 -29.52 5.59 -0.57
N LYS A 148 -30.43 5.02 0.23
CA LYS A 148 -30.25 4.82 1.68
C LYS A 148 -29.19 3.75 1.98
N ASN A 149 -29.09 2.70 1.18
CA ASN A 149 -28.14 1.60 1.38
C ASN A 149 -26.72 2.10 1.12
N LEU A 150 -26.51 2.79 0.00
CA LEU A 150 -25.23 3.41 -0.32
C LEU A 150 -24.83 4.44 0.75
N LYS A 151 -25.77 5.30 1.17
CA LYS A 151 -25.53 6.27 2.24
C LYS A 151 -25.07 5.59 3.53
N ASN A 152 -25.69 4.48 3.91
CA ASN A 152 -25.30 3.73 5.12
C ASN A 152 -23.90 3.14 4.94
N LYS A 153 -23.64 2.47 3.80
CA LYS A 153 -22.34 1.87 3.47
C LYS A 153 -21.19 2.86 3.57
N ILE A 154 -21.36 4.06 3.03
CA ILE A 154 -20.34 5.14 3.09
C ILE A 154 -20.10 5.58 4.54
N LYS A 155 -21.16 5.75 5.35
CA LYS A 155 -21.04 6.21 6.74
C LYS A 155 -20.41 5.18 7.67
N THR A 156 -20.68 3.90 7.42
CA THR A 156 -20.14 2.78 8.22
C THR A 156 -18.84 2.23 7.65
N PHE A 157 -18.31 2.82 6.57
CA PHE A 157 -17.07 2.40 5.96
C PHE A 157 -15.93 2.43 6.96
N LYS A 158 -15.07 1.41 6.91
CA LYS A 158 -13.84 1.33 7.68
C LYS A 158 -12.69 1.07 6.72
N PHE A 159 -11.65 1.88 6.84
CA PHE A 159 -10.41 1.63 6.12
C PHE A 159 -9.77 0.34 6.64
N PHE A 160 -9.08 -0.38 5.76
CA PHE A 160 -8.37 -1.60 6.15
C PHE A 160 -7.35 -1.32 7.27
N SER A 161 -6.76 -0.14 7.31
CA SER A 161 -5.91 0.32 8.41
C SER A 161 -6.55 0.32 9.79
N GLN A 162 -7.88 0.46 9.89
CA GLN A 162 -8.56 0.53 11.18
C GLN A 162 -8.76 -0.84 11.85
N TYR A 163 -8.70 -1.93 11.08
CA TYR A 163 -9.00 -3.28 11.58
C TYR A 163 -7.99 -4.36 11.16
N GLY A 164 -7.18 -4.11 10.13
CA GLY A 164 -6.09 -4.99 9.75
C GLY A 164 -5.11 -5.17 10.89
N ASN A 165 -4.62 -6.38 11.09
CA ASN A 165 -3.64 -6.71 12.12
C ASN A 165 -2.67 -7.74 11.56
N PHE A 166 -1.38 -7.41 11.61
CA PHE A 166 -0.33 -8.21 11.00
C PHE A 166 0.57 -8.81 12.07
N LYS A 167 1.10 -10.00 11.78
CA LYS A 167 2.22 -10.56 12.54
C LYS A 167 3.51 -9.91 12.07
N ASP A 168 4.61 -10.20 12.78
CA ASP A 168 5.93 -9.85 12.29
C ASP A 168 6.15 -10.43 10.88
N ILE A 169 6.76 -9.63 9.99
CA ILE A 169 6.95 -9.99 8.59
C ILE A 169 7.79 -11.27 8.42
N ASP A 170 8.71 -11.55 9.35
CA ASP A 170 9.54 -12.75 9.31
C ASP A 170 8.76 -14.02 9.74
N SER A 171 7.53 -13.88 10.25
CA SER A 171 6.68 -15.01 10.61
C SER A 171 5.92 -15.60 9.41
N TYR A 172 5.87 -14.90 8.28
CA TYR A 172 5.20 -15.37 7.07
C TYR A 172 6.12 -16.33 6.30
N LYS A 173 5.59 -17.50 5.95
CA LYS A 173 6.30 -18.53 5.20
C LYS A 173 5.88 -18.48 3.73
N ASN A 174 6.83 -18.82 2.87
CA ASN A 174 6.59 -19.12 1.46
C ASN A 174 6.03 -20.53 1.29
#